data_AF-A0A4Y4B3N3-F1
#
_entry.id   AF-A0A4Y4B3N3-F1
#
_cell.length_a   1.000
_cell.length_b   1.000
_cell.length_c   1.000
_cell.angle_alpha   90.00
_cell.angle_beta   90.00
_cell.angle_gamma   90.00
#
_symmetry.space_group_name_H-M   'P 1'
#
loop_
_entity.id
_entity.type
_entity.pdbx_description
1 polymer ?
#
loop_
_entity_poly.entity_id
_entity_poly.type
_entity_poly.pdbx_seq_one_letter_code
_entity_poly.pdbx_strand_id
1 'polypeptide(L)' 'MEKKELKKIPIEEAMEFFRKEGMEMEREEAELVMAFLNNLTMIVIREYFDTE' A
#
# COMPACT_ATOMS: atom_id res chain seq x y z
N MET A 1 -7.26 -17.81 -13.10
CA MET A 1 -7.34 -16.43 -12.57
C MET A 1 -5.94 -15.86 -12.56
N GLU A 2 -5.66 -14.86 -13.40
CA GLU A 2 -4.43 -14.08 -13.25
C GLU A 2 -4.49 -13.38 -11.89
N LYS A 3 -3.43 -13.53 -11.08
CA LYS A 3 -3.31 -12.72 -9.86
C LYS A 3 -3.30 -11.27 -10.32
N LYS A 4 -4.36 -10.52 -10.02
CA LYS A 4 -4.32 -9.05 -10.13
C LYS A 4 -3.28 -8.57 -9.14
N GLU A 5 -2.04 -8.39 -9.62
CA GLU A 5 -0.98 -7.80 -8.83
C GLU A 5 -1.25 -6.30 -8.72
N LEU A 6 -1.47 -5.83 -7.49
CA LEU A 6 -1.53 -4.40 -7.22
C LEU A 6 -0.19 -3.78 -7.59
N LYS A 7 -0.23 -2.76 -8.46
CA LYS A 7 0.93 -1.91 -8.70
C LYS A 7 1.27 -1.21 -7.38
N LYS A 8 2.43 -1.55 -6.82
CA LYS A 8 2.92 -0.94 -5.59
C LYS A 8 3.37 0.48 -5.86
N ILE A 9 3.06 1.38 -4.94
CA ILE A 9 3.60 2.74 -4.91
C ILE A 9 5.08 2.64 -4.50
N PRO A 10 6.02 3.29 -5.23
CA PRO A 10 7.41 3.39 -4.81
C PRO A 10 7.53 3.99 -3.41
N ILE A 11 8.47 3.49 -2.62
CA ILE A 11 8.57 3.90 -1.21
C ILE A 11 8.92 5.39 -1.08
N GLU A 12 9.71 5.94 -1.99
CA GLU A 12 10.04 7.36 -2.04
C GLU A 12 8.80 8.24 -2.27
N GLU A 13 7.87 7.79 -3.12
CA GLU A 13 6.60 8.49 -3.38
C GLU A 13 5.68 8.41 -2.15
N ALA A 14 5.65 7.27 -1.46
CA ALA A 14 4.88 7.11 -0.24
C ALA A 14 5.41 8.00 0.89
N MET A 15 6.73 8.07 1.07
CA MET A 15 7.37 8.94 2.06
C MET A 15 7.12 10.43 1.75
N GLU A 16 7.15 10.82 0.48
CA GLU A 16 6.77 12.18 0.05
C GLU A 16 5.33 12.51 0.44
N PHE A 17 4.41 11.57 0.21
CA PHE A 17 3.01 11.72 0.56
C PHE A 17 2.84 11.90 2.08
N PHE A 18 3.43 11.01 2.89
CA PHE A 18 3.34 11.10 4.35
C PHE A 18 3.91 12.42 4.88
N ARG A 19 5.03 12.88 4.32
CA ARG A 19 5.64 14.14 4.72
C ARG A 19 4.74 15.35 4.42
N LYS A 20 4.04 15.36 3.29
CA LYS A 20 3.07 16.42 2.95
C LYS A 20 1.89 16.47 3.93
N GLU A 21 1.51 15.33 4.48
CA GLU A 21 0.49 15.22 5.52
C GLU A 21 1.02 15.47 6.95
N GLY A 22 2.29 15.90 7.07
CA GLY A 22 2.92 16.21 8.36
C GLY A 22 3.43 15.00 9.14
N MET A 23 3.55 13.84 8.50
CA MET A 23 4.14 12.63 9.08
C MET A 23 5.58 12.48 8.58
N GLU A 24 6.55 12.81 9.43
CA GLU A 24 7.94 12.42 9.21
C GLU A 24 8.14 10.98 9.66
N MET A 25 8.74 10.17 8.78
CA MET A 25 8.89 8.74 8.98
C MET A 25 10.24 8.30 8.43
N GLU A 26 10.88 7.37 9.12
CA GLU A 26 12.04 6.67 8.57
C GLU A 26 11.60 5.69 7.47
N ARG A 27 12.53 5.34 6.57
CA ARG A 27 12.24 4.43 5.45
C ARG A 27 11.63 3.10 5.93
N GLU A 28 12.20 2.52 6.97
CA GLU A 28 11.75 1.24 7.53
C GLU A 28 10.30 1.31 8.04
N GLU A 29 9.91 2.43 8.66
CA GLU A 29 8.55 2.66 9.14
C GLU A 29 7.58 2.81 7.97
N ALA A 30 7.96 3.56 6.94
CA ALA A 30 7.17 3.71 5.73
C ALA A 30 6.99 2.37 5.00
N GLU A 31 8.01 1.52 4.95
CA GLU A 31 7.93 0.18 4.33
C GLU A 31 6.93 -0.72 5.07
N LEU A 32 6.94 -0.70 6.40
CA LEU A 32 5.99 -1.45 7.22
C LEU A 32 4.55 -0.98 7.00
N VAL A 33 4.33 0.34 6.99
CA VAL A 33 3.01 0.94 6.74
C VAL A 33 2.52 0.55 5.34
N MET A 34 3.36 0.72 4.32
CA MET A 34 2.99 0.38 2.94
C MET A 34 2.74 -1.12 2.75
N ALA A 35 3.48 -1.99 3.45
CA ALA A 35 3.21 -3.43 3.44
C ALA A 35 1.82 -3.74 4.04
N PHE A 36 1.47 -3.11 5.16
CA PHE A 36 0.16 -3.25 5.78
C PHE A 36 -0.96 -2.75 4.87
N LEU A 37 -0.83 -1.55 4.31
CA LEU A 37 -1.83 -0.95 3.42
C LEU A 37 -2.05 -1.78 2.14
N ASN A 38 -0.98 -2.30 1.54
CA ASN A 38 -1.09 -3.20 0.39
C ASN A 38 -1.85 -4.49 0.76
N ASN A 39 -1.55 -5.10 1.91
CA ASN A 39 -2.26 -6.29 2.37
C ASN A 39 -3.74 -6.01 2.62
N LEU A 40 -4.07 -4.91 3.29
CA LEU A 40 -5.45 -4.49 3.52
C LEU A 40 -6.20 -4.29 2.20
N THR A 41 -5.56 -3.63 1.24
CA THR A 41 -6.14 -3.38 -0.09
C THR A 41 -6.41 -4.69 -0.84
N MET A 42 -5.46 -5.64 -0.80
CA MET A 42 -5.66 -6.97 -1.39
C MET A 42 -6.81 -7.74 -0.75
N ILE A 43 -6.97 -7.66 0.58
CA ILE A 43 -8.08 -8.29 1.30
C ILE A 43 -9.41 -7.69 0.85
N VAL A 44 -9.51 -6.35 0.79
CA VAL A 44 -10.72 -5.67 0.35
C VAL A 44 -11.08 -6.02 -1.10
N ILE A 45 -10.09 -6.06 -1.99
CA ILE A 45 -10.32 -6.46 -3.38
C ILE A 45 -10.85 -7.88 -3.46
N ARG A 46 -10.25 -8.83 -2.73
CA ARG A 46 -10.70 -10.23 -2.71
C ARG A 46 -12.11 -10.38 -2.18
N GLU A 47 -12.44 -9.69 -1.10
CA GLU A 47 -13.72 -9.85 -0.42
C GLU A 47 -14.88 -9.22 -1.19
N TYR A 48 -14.64 -8.08 -1.85
CA TYR A 48 -15.73 -7.27 -2.41
C TYR A 48 -15.70 -7.10 -3.93
N PHE A 49 -14.57 -7.39 -4.59
CA PHE A 49 -14.38 -7.12 -6.02
C PHE A 49 -13.88 -8.34 -6.83
N ASP A 50 -13.55 -9.43 -6.16
CA ASP A 50 -13.17 -10.72 -6.78
C ASP A 50 -14.40 -11.64 -6.78
N THR A 51 -15.50 -11.14 -7.36
CA THR A 51 -16.66 -11.94 -7.74
C THR A 51 -16.44 -12.49 -9.16
N GLU A 52 -15.99 -13.75 -9.21
CA GLU A 52 -15.74 -14.63 -10.38
C GLU A 52 -14.69 -14.19 -11.43
#